data_AF-A0A6B1IIL8-F1
#
_entry.id   AF-A0A6B1IIL8-F1
#
_cell.length_a   1.000
_cell.length_b   1.000
_cell.length_c   1.000
_cell.angle_alpha   90.00
_cell.angle_beta   90.00
_cell.angle_gamma   90.00
#
_symmetry.space_group_name_H-M   'P 1'
#
loop_
_entity.id
_entity.type
_entity.pdbx_description
1 polymer ?
#
loop_
_entity_poly.entity_id
_entity_poly.type
_entity_poly.pdbx_seq_one_letter_code
_entity_poly.pdbx_strand_id
1 'polypeptide(L)'
;MRDDNRAVSTVIGVVILFGFLILALSLYQVEVVPQQNAETEFQHSGEVRNDLVELRAGILQAGSIDQPQYQTVQLGTSYPTRVFTINPPPPAGTIRTTESYPITIASNGTVIETIPTRFIEYRPGYNELDQSPTWYDASVLYLDARQEGGGITVIEDQSLVNDGKVQITALQNEFRRSGTGRVTVELRPAESITGDIPEGDLNVTIPTRLSDEEYWNGTDISSDIYSITDDENGDNVHNLTLETTTTNLTVDTVGVQEAPEEPSQNDNARLGGGGSDSSGELPVGLVYNNDAIAIDGNDDPSPDRSGGVKFSVTNQYEQPVTITSMTIDPDSPDINELDDAVPNDFTGNRDPSADEVEIWTENSSGSIQYSEWTTSFGDSEALAIDDQVTISPGTDGDANSDTLSRIQSGQQLGLSMYEFYEEGGKRFPYDQNNNINMSGEQLTITLVYEFDDGTADSTTYQMTPS
;
A
#
# COMPACT_ATOMS: atom_id res chain seq x y z
N MET A 1 -34.90 -60.50 -46.07
CA MET A 1 -34.08 -59.86 -45.03
C MET A 1 -33.12 -58.94 -45.76
N ARG A 2 -33.28 -57.62 -45.63
CA ARG A 2 -32.45 -56.61 -46.29
C ARG A 2 -31.89 -55.77 -45.15
N ASP A 3 -30.59 -55.92 -44.92
CA ASP A 3 -29.91 -55.48 -43.70
C ASP A 3 -29.95 -53.97 -43.48
N ASP A 4 -30.12 -53.64 -42.20
CA ASP A 4 -30.35 -52.33 -41.60
C ASP A 4 -29.03 -51.54 -41.43
N ASN A 5 -28.22 -51.44 -42.47
CA ASN A 5 -26.87 -50.84 -42.41
C ASN A 5 -26.85 -49.29 -42.50
N ARG A 6 -28.01 -48.63 -42.60
CA ARG A 6 -28.08 -47.16 -42.71
C ARG A 6 -28.01 -46.44 -41.36
N ALA A 7 -28.35 -47.11 -40.25
CA ALA A 7 -28.20 -46.56 -38.90
C ALA A 7 -26.75 -46.57 -38.38
N VAL A 8 -25.89 -47.43 -38.96
CA VAL A 8 -24.51 -47.64 -38.48
C VAL A 8 -23.57 -46.50 -38.90
N SER A 9 -23.78 -45.88 -40.08
CA SER A 9 -22.92 -44.80 -40.59
C SER A 9 -23.02 -43.50 -39.79
N THR A 10 -24.22 -43.13 -39.32
CA THR A 10 -24.41 -41.94 -38.49
C THR A 10 -23.80 -42.13 -37.11
N VAL A 11 -23.96 -43.32 -36.53
CA VAL A 11 -23.36 -43.67 -35.23
C VAL A 11 -21.83 -43.66 -35.31
N ILE A 12 -21.24 -44.23 -36.36
CA ILE A 12 -19.79 -44.17 -36.58
C ILE A 12 -19.31 -42.72 -36.74
N GLY A 13 -20.04 -41.87 -37.47
CA GLY A 13 -19.72 -40.45 -37.61
C GLY A 13 -19.71 -39.70 -36.28
N VAL A 14 -20.73 -39.93 -35.42
CA VAL A 14 -20.81 -39.32 -34.09
C VAL A 14 -19.68 -39.82 -33.18
N VAL A 15 -19.36 -41.11 -33.19
CA VAL A 15 -18.27 -41.66 -32.37
C VAL A 15 -16.92 -41.09 -32.78
N ILE A 16 -16.66 -40.95 -34.09
CA ILE A 16 -15.42 -40.34 -34.59
C ILE A 16 -15.34 -38.86 -34.22
N LEU A 17 -16.42 -38.09 -34.42
CA LEU A 17 -16.46 -36.67 -34.03
C LEU A 17 -16.27 -36.49 -32.52
N PHE A 18 -16.89 -37.35 -31.72
CA PHE A 18 -16.69 -37.36 -30.28
C PHE A 18 -15.25 -37.70 -29.91
N GLY A 19 -14.63 -38.67 -30.59
CA GLY A 19 -13.22 -38.99 -30.42
C GLY A 19 -12.31 -37.79 -30.72
N PHE A 20 -12.56 -37.08 -31.82
CA PHE A 20 -11.82 -35.84 -32.14
C PHE A 20 -12.05 -34.73 -31.11
N LEU A 21 -13.27 -34.59 -30.58
CA LEU A 21 -13.57 -33.63 -29.53
C LEU A 21 -12.76 -33.93 -28.26
N ILE A 22 -12.70 -35.19 -27.81
CA ILE A 22 -11.92 -35.57 -26.63
C ILE A 22 -10.42 -35.34 -26.86
N LEU A 23 -9.91 -35.63 -28.06
CA LEU A 23 -8.51 -35.34 -28.41
C LEU A 23 -8.23 -33.84 -28.41
N ALA A 24 -9.12 -33.03 -28.98
CA ALA A 24 -8.99 -31.58 -28.97
C ALA A 24 -9.04 -31.00 -27.55
N LEU A 25 -9.94 -31.49 -26.69
CA LEU A 25 -10.03 -31.09 -25.29
C LEU A 25 -8.78 -31.50 -24.50
N SER A 26 -8.20 -32.66 -24.82
CA SER A 26 -6.97 -33.13 -24.19
C SER A 26 -5.77 -32.26 -24.58
N LEU A 27 -5.66 -31.87 -25.86
CA LEU A 27 -4.64 -30.92 -26.32
C LEU A 27 -4.83 -29.55 -25.66
N TYR A 28 -6.07 -29.06 -25.62
CA TYR A 28 -6.40 -27.80 -24.96
C TYR A 28 -6.00 -27.81 -23.47
N GLN A 29 -6.24 -28.92 -22.76
CA GLN A 29 -5.88 -29.09 -21.35
C GLN A 29 -4.37 -29.10 -21.10
N VAL A 30 -3.56 -29.55 -22.06
CA VAL A 30 -2.10 -29.69 -21.91
C VAL A 30 -1.35 -28.45 -22.40
N GLU A 31 -1.88 -27.74 -23.39
CA GLU A 31 -1.17 -26.61 -23.99
C GLU A 31 -1.77 -25.26 -23.59
N VAL A 32 -3.10 -25.11 -23.57
CA VAL A 32 -3.76 -23.81 -23.39
C VAL A 32 -4.07 -23.50 -21.93
N VAL A 33 -4.52 -24.49 -21.17
CA VAL A 33 -4.84 -24.29 -19.73
C VAL A 33 -3.62 -23.83 -18.93
N PRO A 34 -2.44 -24.47 -19.03
CA PRO A 34 -1.23 -24.01 -18.35
C PRO A 34 -0.84 -22.58 -18.73
N GLN A 35 -0.94 -22.21 -20.00
CA GLN A 35 -0.60 -20.84 -20.46
C GLN A 35 -1.51 -19.78 -19.85
N GLN A 36 -2.82 -20.04 -19.80
CA GLN A 36 -3.79 -19.13 -19.18
C GLN A 36 -3.62 -19.04 -17.65
N ASN A 37 -3.26 -20.16 -17.03
CA ASN A 37 -2.96 -20.19 -15.60
C ASN A 37 -1.68 -19.41 -15.30
N ALA A 38 -0.61 -19.59 -16.10
CA ALA A 38 0.63 -18.83 -15.98
C ALA A 38 0.41 -17.32 -16.19
N GLU A 39 -0.48 -16.92 -17.09
CA GLU A 39 -0.87 -15.51 -17.27
C GLU A 39 -1.53 -14.94 -15.99
N THR A 40 -2.42 -15.71 -15.36
CA THR A 40 -3.06 -15.32 -14.09
C THR A 40 -2.02 -15.20 -12.96
N GLU A 41 -1.08 -16.14 -12.89
CA GLU A 41 0.01 -16.12 -11.91
C GLU A 41 0.99 -14.97 -12.13
N PHE A 42 1.23 -14.58 -13.39
CA PHE A 42 2.08 -13.44 -13.74
C PHE A 42 1.42 -12.11 -13.36
N GLN A 43 0.10 -12.00 -13.53
CA GLN A 43 -0.64 -10.83 -13.06
C GLN A 43 -0.55 -10.71 -11.54
N HIS A 44 -0.80 -11.82 -10.82
CA HIS A 44 -0.68 -11.86 -9.36
C HIS A 44 0.74 -11.52 -8.87
N SER A 45 1.79 -11.92 -9.61
CA SER A 45 3.17 -11.61 -9.22
C SER A 45 3.51 -10.12 -9.33
N GLY A 46 2.86 -9.40 -10.25
CA GLY A 46 2.94 -7.94 -10.34
C GLY A 46 2.21 -7.25 -9.17
N GLU A 47 0.99 -7.69 -8.87
CA GLU A 47 0.19 -7.16 -7.76
C GLU A 47 0.91 -7.31 -6.42
N VAL A 48 1.35 -8.54 -6.09
CA VAL A 48 2.03 -8.78 -4.81
C VAL A 48 3.38 -8.07 -4.69
N ARG A 49 4.05 -7.79 -5.82
CA ARG A 49 5.27 -7.00 -5.81
C ARG A 49 4.99 -5.58 -5.32
N ASN A 50 3.92 -4.95 -5.81
CA ASN A 50 3.51 -3.61 -5.37
C ASN A 50 3.11 -3.62 -3.89
N ASP A 51 2.31 -4.61 -3.48
CA ASP A 51 1.92 -4.78 -2.06
C ASP A 51 3.15 -4.90 -1.13
N LEU A 52 4.23 -5.54 -1.58
CA LEU A 52 5.47 -5.68 -0.81
C LEU A 52 6.32 -4.40 -0.78
N VAL A 53 6.26 -3.57 -1.82
CA VAL A 53 6.84 -2.23 -1.82
C VAL A 53 6.12 -1.36 -0.79
N GLU A 54 4.79 -1.38 -0.77
CA GLU A 54 3.96 -0.69 0.22
C GLU A 54 4.22 -1.23 1.64
N LEU A 55 4.36 -2.55 1.80
CA LEU A 55 4.70 -3.16 3.08
C LEU A 55 6.05 -2.64 3.61
N ARG A 56 7.08 -2.57 2.75
CA ARG A 56 8.38 -1.99 3.11
C ARG A 56 8.23 -0.53 3.52
N ALA A 57 7.53 0.28 2.73
CA ALA A 57 7.29 1.69 3.04
C ALA A 57 6.58 1.85 4.39
N GLY A 58 5.56 1.04 4.64
CA GLY A 58 4.84 0.99 5.92
C GLY A 58 5.74 0.63 7.11
N ILE A 59 6.71 -0.29 6.95
CA ILE A 59 7.65 -0.64 8.02
C ILE A 59 8.51 0.57 8.38
N LEU A 60 9.11 1.21 7.37
CA LEU A 60 9.96 2.39 7.56
C LEU A 60 9.17 3.56 8.15
N GLN A 61 7.96 3.79 7.65
CA GLN A 61 7.08 4.85 8.13
C GLN A 61 6.63 4.60 9.58
N ALA A 62 6.16 3.38 9.89
CA ALA A 62 5.73 3.05 11.25
C ALA A 62 6.81 3.37 12.28
N GLY A 63 8.06 3.02 11.98
CA GLY A 63 9.21 3.34 12.83
C GLY A 63 9.52 4.84 12.89
N SER A 64 9.48 5.53 11.76
CA SER A 64 9.91 6.93 11.68
C SER A 64 8.93 7.96 12.26
N ILE A 65 7.62 7.67 12.26
CA ILE A 65 6.58 8.61 12.72
C ILE A 65 5.84 8.13 13.97
N ASP A 66 6.25 7.01 14.56
CA ASP A 66 5.64 6.40 15.75
C ASP A 66 4.12 6.20 15.63
N GLN A 67 3.63 5.87 14.42
CA GLN A 67 2.22 5.56 14.16
C GLN A 67 2.02 4.17 13.57
N PRO A 68 0.99 3.42 14.01
CA PRO A 68 0.64 2.16 13.40
C PRO A 68 0.37 2.29 11.89
N GLN A 69 0.83 1.33 11.10
CA GLN A 69 0.57 1.21 9.67
C GLN A 69 -0.14 -0.11 9.37
N TYR A 70 -1.01 -0.12 8.37
CA TYR A 70 -1.83 -1.28 8.01
C TYR A 70 -1.62 -1.59 6.54
N GLN A 71 -0.83 -2.62 6.25
CA GLN A 71 -0.45 -2.95 4.88
C GLN A 71 -1.07 -4.26 4.43
N THR A 72 -1.71 -4.25 3.28
CA THR A 72 -2.45 -5.42 2.78
C THR A 72 -1.66 -6.13 1.69
N VAL A 73 -1.52 -7.44 1.82
CA VAL A 73 -0.81 -8.28 0.83
C VAL A 73 -1.74 -9.36 0.29
N GLN A 74 -1.95 -9.39 -1.03
CA GLN A 74 -2.65 -10.48 -1.71
C GLN A 74 -1.72 -11.71 -1.78
N LEU A 75 -1.98 -12.74 -0.97
CA LEU A 75 -1.05 -13.85 -0.83
C LEU A 75 -1.02 -14.80 -2.02
N GLY A 76 -2.14 -14.96 -2.71
CA GLY A 76 -2.26 -15.87 -3.86
C GLY A 76 -3.40 -15.46 -4.78
N THR A 77 -3.76 -16.33 -5.71
CA THR A 77 -4.79 -16.01 -6.70
C THR A 77 -5.72 -17.21 -6.97
N SER A 78 -6.73 -17.02 -7.80
CA SER A 78 -7.66 -18.07 -8.22
C SER A 78 -7.80 -18.11 -9.73
N TYR A 79 -7.82 -19.32 -10.30
CA TYR A 79 -7.97 -19.47 -11.74
C TYR A 79 -9.41 -19.26 -12.18
N PRO A 80 -9.64 -18.68 -13.37
CA PRO A 80 -10.97 -18.54 -13.96
C PRO A 80 -11.72 -19.87 -14.03
N THR A 81 -13.03 -19.87 -13.75
CA THR A 81 -13.85 -21.08 -13.84
C THR A 81 -13.94 -21.61 -15.27
N ARG A 82 -13.91 -22.94 -15.43
CA ARG A 82 -13.92 -23.59 -16.75
C ARG A 82 -15.07 -24.59 -16.86
N VAL A 83 -15.68 -24.67 -18.05
CA VAL A 83 -16.86 -25.54 -18.31
C VAL A 83 -16.46 -26.95 -18.75
N PHE A 84 -15.39 -27.10 -19.53
CA PHE A 84 -15.00 -28.39 -20.14
C PHE A 84 -13.67 -28.97 -19.64
N THR A 85 -12.92 -28.20 -18.85
CA THR A 85 -11.54 -28.51 -18.43
C THR A 85 -11.39 -28.29 -16.93
N ILE A 86 -10.31 -28.83 -16.35
CA ILE A 86 -10.07 -28.81 -14.91
C ILE A 86 -8.90 -27.87 -14.59
N ASN A 87 -9.08 -27.04 -13.57
CA ASN A 87 -8.00 -26.24 -12.98
C ASN A 87 -7.28 -27.03 -11.89
N PRO A 88 -5.97 -26.81 -11.70
CA PRO A 88 -5.31 -27.21 -10.46
C PRO A 88 -5.90 -26.42 -9.27
N PRO A 89 -5.59 -26.84 -8.02
CA PRO A 89 -5.93 -26.05 -6.84
C PRO A 89 -5.42 -24.60 -6.97
N PRO A 90 -6.19 -23.60 -6.49
CA PRO A 90 -5.74 -22.21 -6.51
C PRO A 90 -4.37 -22.04 -5.84
N PRO A 91 -3.44 -21.29 -6.46
CA PRO A 91 -2.09 -21.10 -5.92
C PRO A 91 -2.12 -20.22 -4.68
N ALA A 92 -1.71 -20.80 -3.54
CA ALA A 92 -1.67 -20.12 -2.26
C ALA A 92 -0.23 -19.70 -1.92
N GLY A 93 0.03 -18.41 -1.71
CA GLY A 93 1.33 -17.94 -1.22
C GLY A 93 1.41 -17.93 0.29
N THR A 94 2.61 -17.66 0.79
CA THR A 94 2.94 -17.56 2.21
C THR A 94 3.78 -16.33 2.46
N ILE A 95 3.38 -15.51 3.42
CA ILE A 95 4.21 -14.46 4.01
C ILE A 95 4.60 -14.86 5.43
N ARG A 96 5.86 -14.62 5.80
CA ARG A 96 6.35 -14.91 7.15
C ARG A 96 7.53 -14.05 7.55
N THR A 97 7.73 -13.91 8.86
CA THR A 97 9.00 -13.45 9.42
C THR A 97 9.97 -14.62 9.62
N THR A 98 11.28 -14.35 9.59
CA THR A 98 12.32 -15.32 9.96
C THR A 98 12.43 -15.50 11.47
N GLU A 99 13.34 -16.37 11.90
CA GLU A 99 13.97 -16.31 13.22
C GLU A 99 14.62 -14.93 13.44
N SER A 100 14.82 -14.57 14.71
CA SER A 100 15.41 -13.29 15.08
C SER A 100 16.93 -13.29 14.94
N TYR A 101 17.46 -12.20 14.42
CA TYR A 101 18.88 -11.88 14.32
C TYR A 101 19.21 -10.65 15.18
N PRO A 102 20.45 -10.53 15.71
CA PRO A 102 20.83 -9.38 16.51
C PRO A 102 21.34 -8.22 15.64
N ILE A 103 20.78 -7.03 15.83
CA ILE A 103 21.46 -5.78 15.53
C ILE A 103 22.29 -5.41 16.75
N THR A 104 23.57 -5.11 16.58
CA THR A 104 24.44 -4.73 17.70
C THR A 104 24.97 -3.32 17.53
N ILE A 105 24.85 -2.51 18.58
CA ILE A 105 25.45 -1.18 18.65
C ILE A 105 26.67 -1.29 19.56
N ALA A 106 27.82 -0.88 19.08
CA ALA A 106 29.07 -0.91 19.83
C ALA A 106 29.74 0.46 19.87
N SER A 107 30.30 0.83 21.02
CA SER A 107 31.15 2.00 21.18
C SER A 107 32.54 1.57 21.61
N ASN A 108 33.58 2.07 20.93
CA ASN A 108 34.98 1.70 21.20
C ASN A 108 35.23 0.17 21.24
N GLY A 109 34.54 -0.59 20.38
CA GLY A 109 34.64 -2.05 20.30
C GLY A 109 33.93 -2.82 21.42
N THR A 110 33.14 -2.15 22.28
CA THR A 110 32.31 -2.80 23.30
C THR A 110 30.84 -2.71 22.88
N VAL A 111 30.15 -3.85 22.78
CA VAL A 111 28.69 -3.89 22.54
C VAL A 111 27.97 -3.29 23.74
N ILE A 112 27.17 -2.26 23.47
CA ILE A 112 26.41 -1.50 24.47
C ILE A 112 24.92 -1.80 24.40
N GLU A 113 24.41 -2.18 23.23
CA GLU A 113 23.00 -2.48 22.99
C GLU A 113 22.87 -3.61 21.96
N THR A 114 21.85 -4.45 22.11
CA THR A 114 21.53 -5.53 21.17
C THR A 114 20.03 -5.59 20.96
N ILE A 115 19.61 -5.41 19.71
CA ILE A 115 18.21 -5.26 19.34
C ILE A 115 17.82 -6.42 18.43
N PRO A 116 16.79 -7.20 18.75
CA PRO A 116 16.32 -8.26 17.86
C PRO A 116 15.68 -7.66 16.61
N THR A 117 15.99 -8.24 15.45
CA THR A 117 15.31 -7.95 14.17
C THR A 117 14.99 -9.25 13.43
N ARG A 118 13.96 -9.23 12.59
CA ARG A 118 13.53 -10.34 11.74
C ARG A 118 13.43 -9.86 10.30
N PHE A 119 13.58 -10.77 9.36
CA PHE A 119 13.37 -10.49 7.94
C PHE A 119 11.98 -10.95 7.53
N ILE A 120 11.44 -10.39 6.45
CA ILE A 120 10.18 -10.87 5.85
C ILE A 120 10.51 -11.67 4.59
N GLU A 121 9.84 -12.81 4.44
CA GLU A 121 9.83 -13.62 3.23
C GLU A 121 8.40 -13.76 2.73
N TYR A 122 8.18 -13.38 1.47
CA TYR A 122 7.01 -13.79 0.70
C TYR A 122 7.41 -14.87 -0.29
N ARG A 123 6.69 -15.99 -0.26
CA ARG A 123 6.86 -17.11 -1.18
C ARG A 123 5.54 -17.42 -1.90
N PRO A 124 5.48 -17.26 -3.24
CA PRO A 124 4.30 -17.64 -4.00
C PRO A 124 4.16 -19.18 -4.06
N GLY A 125 2.93 -19.66 -4.22
CA GLY A 125 2.60 -21.07 -4.39
C GLY A 125 2.06 -21.38 -5.78
N TYR A 126 2.62 -20.74 -6.80
CA TYR A 126 2.26 -20.90 -8.20
C TYR A 126 2.44 -22.34 -8.69
N ASN A 127 1.57 -22.76 -9.60
CA ASN A 127 1.61 -24.10 -10.17
C ASN A 127 2.32 -24.13 -11.53
N GLU A 128 2.31 -23.03 -12.30
CA GLU A 128 2.87 -22.98 -13.65
C GLU A 128 4.13 -22.09 -13.73
N LEU A 129 4.21 -21.04 -12.92
CA LEU A 129 5.40 -20.19 -12.80
C LEU A 129 6.33 -20.66 -11.67
N ASP A 130 7.59 -20.88 -12.02
CA ASP A 130 8.68 -21.03 -11.05
C ASP A 130 9.13 -19.63 -10.61
N GLN A 131 8.48 -19.09 -9.58
CA GLN A 131 8.79 -17.76 -9.04
C GLN A 131 9.59 -17.87 -7.72
N SER A 132 10.73 -17.19 -7.69
CA SER A 132 11.60 -17.09 -6.53
C SER A 132 10.95 -16.31 -5.37
N PRO A 133 11.34 -16.55 -4.10
CA PRO A 133 10.84 -15.78 -2.97
C PRO A 133 11.32 -14.33 -3.01
N THR A 134 10.47 -13.43 -2.51
CA THR A 134 10.80 -12.02 -2.28
C THR A 134 11.12 -11.82 -0.80
N TRP A 135 12.19 -11.06 -0.53
CA TRP A 135 12.74 -10.84 0.80
C TRP A 135 12.81 -9.37 1.13
N TYR A 136 12.56 -9.04 2.40
CA TYR A 136 12.87 -7.75 3.00
C TYR A 136 13.82 -7.96 4.18
N ASP A 137 15.03 -7.41 4.07
CA ASP A 137 16.00 -7.29 5.15
C ASP A 137 16.89 -6.06 4.99
N ALA A 138 17.43 -5.55 6.10
CA ALA A 138 18.32 -4.39 6.09
C ALA A 138 17.78 -3.20 5.26
N SER A 139 16.46 -2.98 5.30
CA SER A 139 15.68 -1.99 4.52
C SER A 139 15.63 -2.20 3.00
N VAL A 140 16.16 -3.31 2.47
CA VAL A 140 16.17 -3.63 1.03
C VAL A 140 15.03 -4.59 0.73
N LEU A 141 14.30 -4.38 -0.37
CA LEU A 141 13.34 -5.36 -0.91
C LEU A 141 13.91 -5.97 -2.18
N TYR A 142 13.96 -7.30 -2.28
CA TYR A 142 14.57 -7.96 -3.42
C TYR A 142 14.02 -9.36 -3.69
N LEU A 143 14.17 -9.83 -4.93
CA LEU A 143 13.87 -11.19 -5.35
C LEU A 143 15.13 -12.06 -5.22
N ASP A 144 15.01 -13.23 -4.57
CA ASP A 144 16.14 -14.13 -4.30
C ASP A 144 16.06 -15.41 -5.16
N ALA A 145 16.68 -15.37 -6.34
CA ALA A 145 16.69 -16.50 -7.27
C ALA A 145 17.88 -17.46 -7.10
N ARG A 146 18.64 -17.36 -5.99
CA ARG A 146 19.89 -18.12 -5.80
C ARG A 146 19.67 -19.63 -5.82
N GLN A 147 18.55 -20.09 -5.25
CA GLN A 147 18.20 -21.51 -5.21
C GLN A 147 17.81 -22.08 -6.58
N GLU A 148 17.37 -21.23 -7.53
CA GLU A 148 17.07 -21.64 -8.90
C GLU A 148 18.25 -21.45 -9.87
N GLY A 149 19.44 -21.09 -9.36
CA GLY A 149 20.63 -20.82 -10.18
C GLY A 149 20.63 -19.44 -10.83
N GLY A 150 19.71 -18.55 -10.41
CA GLY A 150 19.73 -17.12 -10.70
C GLY A 150 20.57 -16.34 -9.69
N GLY A 151 20.31 -15.04 -9.57
CA GLY A 151 20.95 -14.14 -8.61
C GLY A 151 19.94 -13.31 -7.82
N ILE A 152 20.42 -12.21 -7.24
CA ILE A 152 19.57 -11.22 -6.57
C ILE A 152 19.05 -10.20 -7.58
N THR A 153 17.78 -9.83 -7.48
CA THR A 153 17.21 -8.67 -8.20
C THR A 153 16.61 -7.72 -7.19
N VAL A 154 17.23 -6.54 -7.03
CA VAL A 154 16.75 -5.49 -6.14
C VAL A 154 15.47 -4.88 -6.71
N ILE A 155 14.47 -4.73 -5.83
CA ILE A 155 13.19 -4.09 -6.13
C ILE A 155 13.21 -2.68 -5.53
N GLU A 156 13.57 -2.57 -4.26
CA GLU A 156 13.78 -1.30 -3.53
C GLU A 156 15.16 -1.29 -2.88
N ASP A 157 15.86 -0.17 -3.03
CA ASP A 157 17.21 0.06 -2.47
C ASP A 157 17.17 0.22 -0.93
N GLN A 158 18.33 0.34 -0.32
CA GLN A 158 18.49 0.56 1.12
C GLN A 158 18.02 1.97 1.49
N SER A 159 17.42 2.08 2.67
CA SER A 159 17.10 3.34 3.36
C SER A 159 17.80 3.42 4.73
N LEU A 160 18.88 2.66 4.92
CA LEU A 160 19.69 2.68 6.14
C LEU A 160 20.53 3.94 6.24
N VAL A 161 21.08 4.42 5.12
CA VAL A 161 21.97 5.58 5.09
C VAL A 161 21.42 6.61 4.12
N ASN A 162 21.09 7.79 4.65
CA ASN A 162 20.67 8.94 3.86
C ASN A 162 21.34 10.21 4.41
N ASP A 163 22.00 10.99 3.55
CA ASP A 163 22.74 12.21 3.89
C ASP A 163 23.70 12.09 5.10
N GLY A 164 24.33 10.93 5.25
CA GLY A 164 25.24 10.63 6.35
C GLY A 164 24.57 10.39 7.70
N LYS A 165 23.24 10.30 7.73
CA LYS A 165 22.45 9.76 8.85
C LYS A 165 22.19 8.28 8.64
N VAL A 166 22.22 7.53 9.72
CA VAL A 166 21.95 6.10 9.77
C VAL A 166 20.60 5.89 10.45
N GLN A 167 19.60 5.42 9.71
CA GLN A 167 18.26 5.11 10.22
C GLN A 167 18.02 3.60 10.16
N ILE A 168 17.68 3.00 11.29
CA ILE A 168 17.51 1.55 11.40
C ILE A 168 16.12 1.27 11.95
N THR A 169 15.31 0.56 11.18
CA THR A 169 14.03 0.02 11.64
C THR A 169 14.16 -1.48 11.87
N ALA A 170 14.20 -1.89 13.13
CA ALA A 170 14.26 -3.28 13.55
C ALA A 170 12.86 -3.90 13.60
N LEU A 171 12.62 -4.93 12.80
CA LEU A 171 11.32 -5.60 12.72
C LEU A 171 11.23 -6.71 13.77
N GLN A 172 10.18 -6.70 14.58
CA GLN A 172 9.99 -7.66 15.67
C GLN A 172 8.67 -8.44 15.52
N ASN A 173 8.50 -9.41 16.42
CA ASN A 173 7.37 -10.34 16.50
C ASN A 173 7.30 -11.38 15.37
N GLU A 174 6.69 -12.53 15.69
CA GLU A 174 6.51 -13.62 14.74
C GLU A 174 5.23 -13.44 13.95
N PHE A 175 5.36 -13.53 12.63
CA PHE A 175 4.22 -13.50 11.73
C PHE A 175 4.32 -14.62 10.71
N ARG A 176 3.19 -15.30 10.48
CA ARG A 176 3.05 -16.26 9.38
C ARG A 176 1.62 -16.36 8.94
N ARG A 177 1.40 -16.19 7.65
CA ARG A 177 0.08 -16.35 7.00
C ARG A 177 0.26 -17.03 5.64
N SER A 178 -0.69 -17.88 5.30
CA SER A 178 -0.72 -18.60 4.02
C SER A 178 -2.14 -18.60 3.50
N GLY A 179 -2.33 -18.36 2.20
CA GLY A 179 -3.66 -18.30 1.62
C GLY A 179 -3.67 -17.84 0.17
N THR A 180 -4.89 -17.77 -0.38
CA THR A 180 -5.17 -17.31 -1.75
C THR A 180 -5.83 -15.94 -1.78
N GLY A 181 -5.98 -15.29 -0.63
CA GLY A 181 -6.66 -14.01 -0.46
C GLY A 181 -5.75 -12.97 0.16
N ARG A 182 -6.31 -11.78 0.42
CA ARG A 182 -5.64 -10.68 1.11
C ARG A 182 -5.38 -11.01 2.57
N VAL A 183 -4.27 -10.52 3.09
CA VAL A 183 -3.99 -10.46 4.52
C VAL A 183 -3.47 -9.09 4.89
N THR A 184 -4.02 -8.52 5.97
CA THR A 184 -3.51 -7.28 6.55
C THR A 184 -2.36 -7.62 7.49
N VAL A 185 -1.25 -6.91 7.30
CA VAL A 185 -0.07 -6.90 8.16
C VAL A 185 -0.13 -5.59 8.94
N GLU A 186 -0.43 -5.69 10.23
CA GLU A 186 -0.42 -4.51 11.11
C GLU A 186 1.03 -4.29 11.57
N LEU A 187 1.51 -3.07 11.42
CA LEU A 187 2.85 -2.64 11.80
C LEU A 187 2.70 -1.67 12.95
N ARG A 188 3.15 -2.07 14.14
CA ARG A 188 2.98 -1.29 15.36
C ARG A 188 4.33 -0.84 15.86
N PRO A 189 4.63 0.46 15.84
CA PRO A 189 5.85 0.94 16.46
C PRO A 189 5.81 0.70 17.96
N ALA A 190 7.00 0.64 18.53
CA ALA A 190 7.20 0.70 19.96
C ALA A 190 6.62 1.97 20.59
N GLU A 191 6.15 1.87 21.84
CA GLU A 191 6.11 3.07 22.69
C GLU A 191 7.54 3.52 22.97
N SER A 192 7.81 4.82 22.88
CA SER A 192 9.18 5.34 22.95
C SER A 192 9.90 4.95 24.25
N ILE A 193 10.87 4.04 24.13
CA ILE A 193 11.83 3.73 25.20
C ILE A 193 13.17 4.32 24.79
N THR A 194 13.52 5.45 25.38
CA THR A 194 14.82 6.09 25.19
C THR A 194 15.91 5.22 25.82
N GLY A 195 16.70 4.55 24.98
CA GLY A 195 17.94 3.91 25.40
C GLY A 195 19.06 4.95 25.56
N ASP A 196 19.81 4.88 26.67
CA ASP A 196 21.01 5.70 26.88
C ASP A 196 22.14 5.22 25.95
N ILE A 197 22.14 5.64 24.67
CA ILE A 197 23.27 5.42 23.77
C ILE A 197 24.38 6.42 24.15
N PRO A 198 25.59 5.96 24.54
CA PRO A 198 26.72 6.84 24.86
C PRO A 198 27.03 7.78 23.71
N GLU A 199 27.41 9.02 24.02
CA GLU A 199 27.94 9.96 23.03
C GLU A 199 29.27 9.45 22.44
N GLY A 200 29.42 9.55 21.11
CA GLY A 200 30.67 9.33 20.40
C GLY A 200 30.52 8.50 19.13
N ASP A 201 31.63 7.93 18.69
CA ASP A 201 31.69 7.04 17.52
C ASP A 201 31.06 5.69 17.86
N LEU A 202 30.21 5.22 16.96
CA LEU A 202 29.43 4.00 17.07
C LEU A 202 29.65 3.12 15.85
N ASN A 203 29.79 1.81 16.09
CA ASN A 203 29.72 0.79 15.06
C ASN A 203 28.38 0.07 15.21
N VAL A 204 27.54 0.14 14.19
CA VAL A 204 26.25 -0.53 14.17
C VAL A 204 26.30 -1.69 13.19
N THR A 205 26.15 -2.90 13.71
CA THR A 205 26.17 -4.12 12.91
C THR A 205 24.74 -4.61 12.70
N ILE A 206 24.34 -4.73 11.44
CA ILE A 206 23.01 -5.06 10.95
C ILE A 206 23.09 -6.39 10.20
N PRO A 207 22.25 -7.38 10.53
CA PRO A 207 22.23 -8.64 9.81
C PRO A 207 21.56 -8.43 8.44
N THR A 208 22.12 -9.03 7.39
CA THR A 208 21.58 -8.97 6.02
C THR A 208 21.85 -10.23 5.24
N ARG A 209 20.96 -10.65 4.34
CA ARG A 209 21.19 -11.81 3.46
C ARG A 209 21.96 -11.48 2.18
N LEU A 210 22.23 -10.20 1.95
CA LEU A 210 22.89 -9.69 0.76
C LEU A 210 24.39 -9.58 1.02
N SER A 211 25.20 -10.18 0.16
CA SER A 211 26.66 -10.07 0.23
C SER A 211 27.17 -8.79 -0.44
N ASP A 212 28.47 -8.50 -0.27
CA ASP A 212 29.12 -7.35 -0.90
C ASP A 212 29.08 -7.43 -2.43
N GLU A 213 29.36 -8.62 -2.97
CA GLU A 213 29.44 -8.86 -4.41
C GLU A 213 28.06 -8.78 -5.09
N GLU A 214 27.00 -9.14 -4.36
CA GLU A 214 25.62 -9.14 -4.87
C GLU A 214 24.99 -7.75 -4.86
N TYR A 215 25.30 -6.93 -3.85
CA TYR A 215 24.55 -5.70 -3.60
C TYR A 215 25.40 -4.57 -3.00
N TRP A 216 26.01 -4.76 -1.82
CA TRP A 216 26.50 -3.63 -1.01
C TRP A 216 27.61 -2.82 -1.69
N ASN A 217 28.50 -3.45 -2.47
CA ASN A 217 29.54 -2.76 -3.27
C ASN A 217 28.96 -1.89 -4.41
N GLY A 218 27.71 -2.11 -4.79
CA GLY A 218 27.01 -1.32 -5.80
C GLY A 218 26.25 -0.11 -5.24
N THR A 219 26.20 0.06 -3.92
CA THR A 219 25.44 1.14 -3.27
C THR A 219 26.20 2.46 -3.28
N ASP A 220 25.49 3.57 -3.10
CA ASP A 220 26.08 4.91 -2.98
C ASP A 220 26.64 5.22 -1.57
N ILE A 221 26.62 4.23 -0.66
CA ILE A 221 27.19 4.38 0.68
C ILE A 221 28.71 4.45 0.55
N SER A 222 29.33 5.45 1.19
CA SER A 222 30.79 5.58 1.16
C SER A 222 31.46 4.34 1.77
N SER A 223 32.39 3.73 1.03
CA SER A 223 33.20 2.60 1.50
C SER A 223 34.06 2.92 2.73
N ASP A 224 34.13 4.19 3.13
CA ASP A 224 34.83 4.63 4.35
C ASP A 224 33.98 4.42 5.61
N ILE A 225 32.64 4.28 5.48
CA ILE A 225 31.71 4.20 6.62
C ILE A 225 30.93 2.88 6.67
N TYR A 226 31.09 1.99 5.70
CA TYR A 226 30.50 0.66 5.74
C TYR A 226 31.53 -0.44 5.50
N SER A 227 31.30 -1.59 6.12
CA SER A 227 32.00 -2.83 5.81
C SER A 227 31.04 -3.99 5.97
N ILE A 228 31.25 -5.07 5.22
CA ILE A 228 30.46 -6.29 5.34
C ILE A 228 31.40 -7.47 5.57
N THR A 229 31.06 -8.30 6.55
CA THR A 229 31.80 -9.54 6.80
C THR A 229 30.99 -10.74 6.33
N ASP A 230 31.69 -11.70 5.71
CA ASP A 230 31.12 -12.96 5.27
C ASP A 230 30.44 -13.73 6.41
N ASP A 231 29.44 -14.53 6.04
CA ASP A 231 28.73 -15.39 6.98
C ASP A 231 29.64 -16.53 7.47
N GLU A 232 30.33 -16.30 8.58
CA GLU A 232 31.15 -17.32 9.23
C GLU A 232 30.32 -18.41 9.95
N ASN A 233 29.01 -18.21 10.14
CA ASN A 233 28.15 -19.04 11.00
C ASN A 233 27.20 -20.00 10.23
N GLY A 234 26.98 -19.81 8.93
CA GLY A 234 26.39 -20.79 8.02
C GLY A 234 24.88 -20.72 7.80
N ASP A 235 24.30 -19.51 7.79
CA ASP A 235 22.88 -19.23 7.53
C ASP A 235 22.63 -18.29 6.33
N ASN A 236 23.69 -17.94 5.60
CA ASN A 236 23.72 -16.96 4.52
C ASN A 236 23.25 -15.57 4.98
N VAL A 237 23.57 -15.21 6.24
CA VAL A 237 23.36 -13.88 6.82
C VAL A 237 24.72 -13.27 7.16
N HIS A 238 25.00 -12.15 6.49
CA HIS A 238 26.19 -11.33 6.63
C HIS A 238 25.97 -10.24 7.67
N ASN A 239 27.09 -9.69 8.16
CA ASN A 239 27.08 -8.56 9.08
C ASN A 239 27.50 -7.30 8.33
N LEU A 240 26.53 -6.42 8.03
CA LEU A 240 26.79 -5.06 7.57
C LEU A 240 27.10 -4.18 8.77
N THR A 241 28.31 -3.65 8.84
CA THR A 241 28.72 -2.70 9.89
C THR A 241 28.78 -1.29 9.32
N LEU A 242 28.05 -0.37 9.94
CA LEU A 242 28.03 1.06 9.64
C LEU A 242 28.75 1.84 10.75
N GLU A 243 29.70 2.68 10.37
CA GLU A 243 30.35 3.64 11.26
C GLU A 243 29.52 4.94 11.29
N THR A 244 29.08 5.35 12.48
CA THR A 244 28.25 6.54 12.67
C THR A 244 28.51 7.20 14.02
N THR A 245 27.73 8.20 14.37
CA THR A 245 27.77 8.87 15.67
C THR A 245 26.39 8.83 16.32
N THR A 246 26.35 9.00 17.64
CA THR A 246 25.08 9.06 18.40
C THR A 246 24.11 10.10 17.86
N THR A 247 24.58 11.22 17.28
CA THR A 247 23.73 12.28 16.71
C THR A 247 23.21 11.97 15.32
N ASN A 248 23.84 11.04 14.61
CA ASN A 248 23.46 10.65 13.25
C ASN A 248 22.77 9.28 13.20
N LEU A 249 22.70 8.57 14.33
CA LEU A 249 22.02 7.30 14.44
C LEU A 249 20.58 7.53 14.89
N THR A 250 19.64 6.91 14.19
CA THR A 250 18.25 6.72 14.61
C THR A 250 17.95 5.24 14.60
N VAL A 251 17.35 4.74 15.67
CA VAL A 251 16.95 3.33 15.77
C VAL A 251 15.51 3.27 16.22
N ASP A 252 14.70 2.55 15.45
CA ASP A 252 13.28 2.35 15.66
C ASP A 252 12.97 0.85 15.72
N THR A 253 11.95 0.48 16.49
CA THR A 253 11.48 -0.90 16.58
C THR A 253 10.02 -0.98 16.19
N VAL A 254 9.69 -1.87 15.25
CA VAL A 254 8.34 -2.06 14.73
C VAL A 254 7.97 -3.52 14.88
N GLY A 255 6.89 -3.79 15.59
CA GLY A 255 6.33 -5.12 15.77
C GLY A 255 5.27 -5.43 14.72
N VAL A 256 5.23 -6.68 14.24
CA VAL A 256 4.15 -7.17 13.37
C VAL A 256 2.98 -7.67 14.23
N GLN A 257 1.75 -7.29 13.87
CA GLN A 257 0.47 -7.49 14.57
C GLN A 257 0.34 -6.79 15.92
N GLU A 258 1.38 -6.85 16.74
CA GLU A 258 1.44 -6.32 18.10
C GLU A 258 2.67 -5.44 18.24
N ALA A 259 2.67 -4.51 19.21
CA ALA A 259 3.86 -3.73 19.51
C ALA A 259 4.98 -4.65 20.04
N PRO A 260 6.27 -4.27 19.90
CA PRO A 260 7.38 -5.03 20.47
C PRO A 260 7.30 -5.14 22.00
N GLU A 261 7.66 -6.30 22.57
CA GLU A 261 7.69 -6.50 24.04
C GLU A 261 8.87 -5.77 24.71
N GLU A 262 10.02 -5.72 24.03
CA GLU A 262 11.26 -5.07 24.49
C GLU A 262 11.76 -4.11 23.39
N PRO A 263 11.11 -2.95 23.23
CA PRO A 263 11.51 -2.02 22.20
C PRO A 263 12.75 -1.20 22.57
N SER A 264 13.49 -0.78 21.53
CA SER A 264 14.59 0.17 21.64
C SER A 264 14.32 1.33 20.69
N GLN A 265 14.37 2.56 21.22
CA GLN A 265 14.31 3.80 20.43
C GLN A 265 15.31 4.83 20.98
N ASN A 266 15.81 5.75 20.15
CA ASN A 266 16.64 6.86 20.63
C ASN A 266 15.97 8.22 20.41
N ASP A 267 16.42 9.25 21.14
CA ASP A 267 15.80 10.59 21.11
C ASP A 267 15.79 11.24 19.71
N ASN A 268 16.69 10.82 18.82
CA ASN A 268 16.75 11.33 17.45
C ASN A 268 15.60 10.82 16.55
N ALA A 269 14.87 9.78 16.98
CA ALA A 269 13.70 9.27 16.29
C ALA A 269 12.46 10.18 16.41
N ARG A 270 12.48 11.16 17.33
CA ARG A 270 11.28 11.92 17.70
C ARG A 270 10.86 12.95 16.64
N LEU A 271 10.08 12.52 15.66
CA LEU A 271 9.26 13.40 14.81
C LEU A 271 7.87 13.59 15.45
N GLY A 272 7.85 14.14 16.66
CA GLY A 272 6.64 14.21 17.46
C GLY A 272 6.83 14.99 18.75
N GLY A 273 6.93 16.31 18.66
CA GLY A 273 6.68 17.20 19.80
C GLY A 273 7.89 17.95 20.34
N GLY A 274 7.95 19.24 19.99
CA GLY A 274 8.40 20.31 20.89
C GLY A 274 9.90 20.51 21.05
N GLY A 275 10.54 21.08 20.03
CA GLY A 275 11.87 21.69 20.15
C GLY A 275 12.33 22.28 18.83
N SER A 276 12.50 23.60 18.77
CA SER A 276 12.95 24.31 17.57
C SER A 276 14.42 23.99 17.26
N ASP A 277 14.68 23.24 16.20
CA ASP A 277 15.70 23.57 15.19
C ASP A 277 15.54 22.62 14.00
N SER A 278 15.04 23.19 12.90
CA SER A 278 14.66 22.52 11.67
C SER A 278 15.82 22.48 10.68
N SER A 279 16.35 21.29 10.38
CA SER A 279 17.00 20.95 9.10
C SER A 279 17.34 19.46 9.00
N GLY A 280 16.36 18.57 9.20
CA GLY A 280 16.50 17.16 8.86
C GLY A 280 15.43 16.81 7.84
N GLU A 281 15.84 16.41 6.64
CA GLU A 281 14.95 15.94 5.58
C GLU A 281 14.07 14.81 6.10
N LEU A 282 12.75 15.05 6.06
CA LEU A 282 11.70 14.05 6.28
C LEU A 282 11.70 13.10 5.09
N PRO A 283 11.22 11.85 5.22
CA PRO A 283 10.88 11.05 4.04
C PRO A 283 9.91 11.86 3.17
N VAL A 284 10.36 12.11 1.95
CA VAL A 284 9.73 12.97 0.93
C VAL A 284 8.49 12.25 0.39
N GLY A 285 7.30 12.78 0.62
CA GLY A 285 6.03 12.16 0.20
C GLY A 285 4.85 13.13 0.17
N LEU A 286 3.68 12.65 -0.27
CA LEU A 286 2.41 13.37 -0.08
C LEU A 286 1.86 13.03 1.32
N VAL A 287 2.03 13.93 2.28
CA VAL A 287 1.83 13.63 3.71
C VAL A 287 0.50 14.16 4.21
N TYR A 288 -0.34 13.31 4.80
CA TYR A 288 -1.56 13.72 5.49
C TYR A 288 -1.26 14.50 6.78
N ASN A 289 -1.95 15.64 6.98
CA ASN A 289 -1.68 16.58 8.05
C ASN A 289 -2.37 16.26 9.39
N ASN A 290 -3.04 15.11 9.51
CA ASN A 290 -3.77 14.69 10.72
C ASN A 290 -4.83 15.70 11.18
N ASP A 291 -5.52 16.31 10.22
CA ASP A 291 -6.47 17.40 10.42
C ASP A 291 -7.87 17.08 9.88
N ALA A 292 -8.20 15.79 9.69
CA ALA A 292 -9.53 15.38 9.30
C ALA A 292 -10.57 15.80 10.34
N ILE A 293 -11.58 16.53 9.90
CA ILE A 293 -12.71 16.98 10.70
C ILE A 293 -14.01 16.66 9.99
N ALA A 294 -15.00 16.26 10.79
CA ALA A 294 -16.37 16.15 10.30
C ALA A 294 -16.96 17.57 10.22
N ILE A 295 -17.60 17.89 9.11
CA ILE A 295 -18.21 19.21 8.88
C ILE A 295 -19.66 19.01 8.45
N ASP A 296 -20.49 19.94 8.90
CA ASP A 296 -21.88 20.11 8.51
C ASP A 296 -21.94 21.01 7.27
N GLY A 297 -22.60 20.55 6.22
CA GLY A 297 -22.95 21.31 5.04
C GLY A 297 -23.95 22.42 5.35
N ASN A 298 -24.33 23.17 4.31
CA ASN A 298 -25.38 24.18 4.40
C ASN A 298 -26.76 23.62 3.99
N ASP A 299 -26.92 22.30 4.07
CA ASP A 299 -28.19 21.62 3.98
C ASP A 299 -29.00 21.78 5.28
N ASP A 300 -30.32 21.57 5.22
CA ASP A 300 -31.21 21.58 6.41
C ASP A 300 -31.92 20.22 6.55
N PRO A 301 -31.18 19.08 6.54
CA PRO A 301 -31.77 17.77 6.80
C PRO A 301 -32.11 17.65 8.29
N SER A 302 -33.09 16.80 8.61
CA SER A 302 -33.46 16.52 10.00
C SER A 302 -33.41 15.02 10.26
N PRO A 303 -32.50 14.52 11.13
CA PRO A 303 -31.53 15.28 11.94
C PRO A 303 -30.33 15.76 11.14
N ASP A 304 -29.91 16.99 11.42
CA ASP A 304 -28.68 17.63 10.94
C ASP A 304 -27.46 16.93 11.55
N ARG A 305 -26.52 16.46 10.72
CA ARG A 305 -25.31 15.78 11.18
C ARG A 305 -24.15 16.15 10.27
N SER A 306 -22.97 16.20 10.88
CA SER A 306 -21.72 16.52 10.18
C SER A 306 -21.26 15.36 9.31
N GLY A 307 -21.90 15.19 8.16
CA GLY A 307 -21.61 14.12 7.21
C GLY A 307 -20.50 14.46 6.22
N GLY A 308 -20.12 15.72 6.10
CA GLY A 308 -18.95 16.13 5.34
C GLY A 308 -17.64 15.75 6.02
N VAL A 309 -16.59 15.53 5.23
CA VAL A 309 -15.22 15.31 5.71
C VAL A 309 -14.27 16.26 5.02
N LYS A 310 -13.48 16.98 5.82
CA LYS A 310 -12.41 17.86 5.32
C LYS A 310 -11.08 17.49 5.95
N PHE A 311 -10.04 17.42 5.12
CA PHE A 311 -8.67 17.17 5.57
C PHE A 311 -7.66 17.83 4.63
N SER A 312 -6.37 17.80 4.96
CA SER A 312 -5.33 18.30 4.07
C SER A 312 -4.10 17.39 3.98
N VAL A 313 -3.44 17.45 2.82
CA VAL A 313 -2.15 16.80 2.57
C VAL A 313 -1.11 17.84 2.19
N THR A 314 0.17 17.59 2.51
CA THR A 314 1.32 18.42 2.17
C THR A 314 2.19 17.69 1.15
N ASN A 315 2.48 18.32 0.02
CA ASN A 315 3.48 17.81 -0.92
C ASN A 315 4.89 18.09 -0.35
N GLN A 316 5.59 17.05 0.10
CA GLN A 316 6.97 17.15 0.55
C GLN A 316 8.00 16.82 -0.54
N TYR A 317 7.57 16.40 -1.75
CA TYR A 317 8.44 16.27 -2.92
C TYR A 317 9.09 17.60 -3.31
N GLU A 318 10.33 17.55 -3.80
CA GLU A 318 11.03 18.72 -4.36
C GLU A 318 10.42 19.18 -5.69
N GLN A 319 9.52 18.38 -6.26
CA GLN A 319 8.81 18.66 -7.50
C GLN A 319 7.29 18.71 -7.29
N PRO A 320 6.55 19.36 -8.19
CA PRO A 320 5.10 19.37 -8.12
C PRO A 320 4.51 17.98 -8.36
N VAL A 321 3.38 17.70 -7.72
CA VAL A 321 2.57 16.50 -7.97
C VAL A 321 1.20 16.91 -8.49
N THR A 322 0.63 16.09 -9.36
CA THR A 322 -0.73 16.27 -9.88
C THR A 322 -1.57 15.08 -9.44
N ILE A 323 -2.63 15.32 -8.66
CA ILE A 323 -3.54 14.25 -8.23
C ILE A 323 -4.32 13.77 -9.44
N THR A 324 -4.17 12.50 -9.80
CA THR A 324 -4.82 11.90 -10.96
C THR A 324 -6.02 11.06 -10.56
N SER A 325 -5.98 10.43 -9.38
CA SER A 325 -7.16 9.78 -8.81
C SER A 325 -7.18 9.83 -7.29
N MET A 326 -8.40 9.68 -6.77
CA MET A 326 -8.73 9.54 -5.36
C MET A 326 -9.66 8.35 -5.20
N THR A 327 -9.29 7.40 -4.37
CA THR A 327 -10.17 6.34 -3.88
C THR A 327 -10.69 6.73 -2.51
N ILE A 328 -12.00 6.61 -2.33
CA ILE A 328 -12.74 6.85 -1.09
C ILE A 328 -13.29 5.51 -0.64
N ASP A 329 -12.87 5.06 0.54
CA ASP A 329 -13.16 3.73 1.10
C ASP A 329 -13.57 3.88 2.58
N PRO A 330 -14.87 4.14 2.84
CA PRO A 330 -15.41 4.19 4.19
C PRO A 330 -15.37 2.80 4.86
N ASP A 331 -14.99 2.72 6.14
CA ASP A 331 -14.95 1.42 6.85
C ASP A 331 -16.36 0.83 7.09
N SER A 332 -17.37 1.70 7.20
CA SER A 332 -18.76 1.27 7.34
C SER A 332 -19.33 0.86 5.99
N PRO A 333 -19.72 -0.42 5.80
CA PRO A 333 -20.31 -0.90 4.55
C PRO A 333 -21.74 -0.38 4.32
N ASP A 334 -22.32 0.27 5.33
CA ASP A 334 -23.64 0.88 5.22
C ASP A 334 -23.57 2.25 4.51
N ILE A 335 -22.40 2.90 4.50
CA ILE A 335 -22.15 4.15 3.77
C ILE A 335 -22.09 3.84 2.27
N ASN A 336 -22.95 4.47 1.49
CA ASN A 336 -23.16 4.08 0.09
C ASN A 336 -23.20 5.25 -0.90
N GLU A 337 -23.00 6.50 -0.45
CA GLU A 337 -22.91 7.66 -1.34
C GLU A 337 -22.25 8.88 -0.69
N LEU A 338 -21.86 9.81 -1.56
CA LEU A 338 -21.68 11.24 -1.26
C LEU A 338 -22.79 12.04 -1.94
N ASP A 339 -23.48 12.90 -1.20
CA ASP A 339 -24.57 13.76 -1.67
C ASP A 339 -24.52 15.08 -0.90
N ASP A 340 -24.39 16.22 -1.57
CA ASP A 340 -24.35 17.53 -0.89
C ASP A 340 -25.72 17.99 -0.38
N ALA A 341 -26.81 17.33 -0.82
CA ALA A 341 -28.22 17.60 -0.55
C ALA A 341 -28.66 19.07 -0.74
N VAL A 342 -27.85 19.89 -1.42
CA VAL A 342 -28.10 21.30 -1.69
C VAL A 342 -28.49 21.44 -3.16
N PRO A 343 -29.69 21.98 -3.47
CA PRO A 343 -30.08 22.18 -4.86
C PRO A 343 -29.05 23.05 -5.58
N ASN A 344 -28.51 22.53 -6.68
CA ASN A 344 -27.58 23.16 -7.61
C ASN A 344 -27.89 24.66 -7.91
N ASP A 345 -27.43 25.54 -7.03
CA ASP A 345 -27.60 27.00 -7.02
C ASP A 345 -26.46 27.69 -7.78
N PHE A 346 -25.32 26.99 -7.87
CA PHE A 346 -24.11 27.45 -8.47
C PHE A 346 -24.26 27.54 -10.01
N THR A 347 -24.76 28.68 -10.48
CA THR A 347 -24.68 29.03 -11.90
C THR A 347 -23.21 29.23 -12.25
N GLY A 348 -22.68 28.57 -13.30
CA GLY A 348 -21.26 28.51 -13.72
C GLY A 348 -20.53 29.83 -14.05
N ASN A 349 -20.77 30.89 -13.28
CA ASN A 349 -20.17 32.22 -13.32
C ASN A 349 -19.28 32.51 -12.09
N ARG A 350 -19.17 31.57 -11.14
CA ARG A 350 -18.26 31.61 -9.98
C ARG A 350 -17.57 30.23 -9.82
N ASP A 351 -16.80 30.02 -8.77
CA ASP A 351 -16.45 28.67 -8.33
C ASP A 351 -17.44 28.24 -7.23
N PRO A 352 -17.78 26.95 -7.11
CA PRO A 352 -18.61 26.47 -6.02
C PRO A 352 -17.84 26.51 -4.69
N SER A 353 -18.60 26.61 -3.61
CA SER A 353 -18.12 26.40 -2.25
C SER A 353 -17.92 24.91 -2.02
N ALA A 354 -17.18 24.54 -0.97
CA ALA A 354 -16.84 23.13 -0.72
C ALA A 354 -18.06 22.26 -0.34
N ASP A 355 -19.12 22.89 0.16
CA ASP A 355 -20.41 22.32 0.59
C ASP A 355 -21.50 22.44 -0.49
N GLU A 356 -21.13 22.75 -1.74
CA GLU A 356 -22.03 22.85 -2.90
C GLU A 356 -21.65 21.86 -4.02
N VAL A 357 -20.82 20.87 -3.71
CA VAL A 357 -20.34 19.80 -4.60
C VAL A 357 -19.91 18.58 -3.81
N GLU A 358 -19.94 17.38 -4.40
CA GLU A 358 -19.49 16.17 -3.68
C GLU A 358 -17.99 16.16 -3.40
N ILE A 359 -17.17 16.63 -4.33
CA ILE A 359 -15.71 16.66 -4.19
C ILE A 359 -15.20 18.05 -4.47
N TRP A 360 -14.43 18.59 -3.52
CA TRP A 360 -13.80 19.88 -3.66
C TRP A 360 -12.36 19.82 -3.17
N THR A 361 -11.46 20.48 -3.90
CA THR A 361 -10.07 20.64 -3.47
C THR A 361 -9.57 22.06 -3.69
N GLU A 362 -8.71 22.52 -2.80
CA GLU A 362 -8.05 23.83 -2.91
C GLU A 362 -6.59 23.72 -2.50
N ASN A 363 -5.69 24.16 -3.37
CA ASN A 363 -4.28 24.25 -3.03
C ASN A 363 -3.95 25.54 -2.26
N SER A 364 -2.81 25.60 -1.59
CA SER A 364 -2.40 26.80 -0.82
C SER A 364 -2.26 28.09 -1.65
N SER A 365 -2.31 28.02 -2.99
CA SER A 365 -2.35 29.19 -3.88
C SER A 365 -3.76 29.67 -4.23
N GLY A 366 -4.81 28.99 -3.75
CA GLY A 366 -6.21 29.31 -3.99
C GLY A 366 -6.73 28.80 -5.35
N SER A 367 -6.05 27.83 -5.97
CA SER A 367 -6.61 27.12 -7.13
C SER A 367 -7.60 26.09 -6.61
N ILE A 368 -8.83 26.15 -7.14
CA ILE A 368 -9.94 25.28 -6.77
C ILE A 368 -10.19 24.28 -7.91
N GLN A 369 -10.42 23.03 -7.55
CA GLN A 369 -10.94 21.98 -8.42
C GLN A 369 -12.17 21.37 -7.76
N TYR A 370 -13.19 21.01 -8.55
CA TYR A 370 -14.42 20.43 -8.04
C TYR A 370 -15.00 19.38 -8.99
N SER A 371 -15.74 18.43 -8.43
CA SER A 371 -16.52 17.41 -9.12
C SER A 371 -17.90 17.30 -8.48
N GLU A 372 -18.92 17.35 -9.32
CA GLU A 372 -20.33 17.43 -8.97
C GLU A 372 -21.15 16.42 -9.80
N TRP A 373 -22.05 15.68 -9.16
CA TRP A 373 -22.91 14.66 -9.78
C TRP A 373 -24.38 15.10 -9.86
N THR A 374 -24.67 15.96 -10.85
CA THR A 374 -26.02 16.49 -11.10
C THR A 374 -26.98 15.47 -11.71
N THR A 375 -28.29 15.59 -11.44
CA THR A 375 -29.30 14.85 -12.22
C THR A 375 -30.17 15.71 -13.13
N SER A 376 -30.35 15.20 -14.36
CA SER A 376 -31.36 15.71 -15.28
C SER A 376 -32.70 15.00 -15.02
N PHE A 377 -33.47 15.54 -14.07
CA PHE A 377 -34.86 15.17 -13.76
C PHE A 377 -35.11 13.72 -13.31
N GLY A 378 -35.18 13.51 -12.00
CA GLY A 378 -36.10 12.52 -11.40
C GLY A 378 -35.51 11.41 -10.55
N ASP A 379 -34.18 11.33 -10.42
CA ASP A 379 -33.45 10.46 -9.49
C ASP A 379 -32.32 11.31 -8.85
N SER A 380 -31.85 11.00 -7.65
CA SER A 380 -31.09 11.89 -6.73
C SER A 380 -29.64 12.21 -7.12
N GLU A 381 -29.17 13.41 -6.79
CA GLU A 381 -27.82 13.99 -6.99
C GLU A 381 -26.84 13.30 -6.03
N ALA A 382 -26.05 12.33 -6.48
CA ALA A 382 -25.11 11.64 -5.58
C ALA A 382 -24.01 10.87 -6.33
N LEU A 383 -22.80 10.85 -5.74
CA LEU A 383 -21.73 9.94 -6.08
C LEU A 383 -21.90 8.63 -5.31
N ALA A 384 -22.28 7.56 -6.02
CA ALA A 384 -22.42 6.23 -5.43
C ALA A 384 -21.09 5.63 -4.93
N ILE A 385 -21.13 5.02 -3.74
CA ILE A 385 -20.06 4.22 -3.15
C ILE A 385 -20.57 2.77 -3.01
N ASP A 386 -19.96 1.82 -3.72
CA ASP A 386 -20.25 0.38 -3.57
C ASP A 386 -18.99 -0.29 -3.01
N ASP A 387 -18.92 -0.39 -1.68
CA ASP A 387 -17.72 -0.66 -0.87
C ASP A 387 -16.69 0.49 -0.93
N GLN A 388 -16.18 0.83 -2.11
CA GLN A 388 -15.29 1.96 -2.35
C GLN A 388 -15.57 2.61 -3.70
N VAL A 389 -15.15 3.86 -3.89
CA VAL A 389 -15.24 4.55 -5.18
C VAL A 389 -13.92 5.21 -5.54
N THR A 390 -13.54 5.17 -6.81
CA THR A 390 -12.35 5.87 -7.33
C THR A 390 -12.78 6.90 -8.37
N ILE A 391 -12.36 8.15 -8.18
CA ILE A 391 -12.66 9.28 -9.07
C ILE A 391 -11.39 10.06 -9.41
N SER A 392 -11.41 10.84 -10.48
CA SER A 392 -10.41 11.86 -10.79
C SER A 392 -10.93 13.24 -10.34
N PRO A 393 -10.45 13.77 -9.20
CA PRO A 393 -11.01 14.98 -8.61
C PRO A 393 -10.77 16.18 -9.54
N GLY A 394 -11.85 16.90 -9.88
CA GLY A 394 -11.82 18.05 -10.76
C GLY A 394 -12.10 17.76 -12.24
N THR A 395 -12.15 16.48 -12.64
CA THR A 395 -12.44 16.06 -14.04
C THR A 395 -13.56 15.02 -14.17
N ASP A 396 -13.82 14.22 -13.13
CA ASP A 396 -15.01 13.38 -13.05
C ASP A 396 -16.22 14.18 -12.54
N GLY A 397 -17.43 13.62 -12.67
CA GLY A 397 -18.69 14.30 -12.35
C GLY A 397 -19.40 14.86 -13.59
N ASP A 398 -20.70 15.12 -13.46
CA ASP A 398 -21.54 15.73 -14.49
C ASP A 398 -21.23 17.22 -14.68
N ALA A 399 -20.85 17.90 -13.60
CA ALA A 399 -20.24 19.23 -13.61
C ALA A 399 -18.89 19.18 -12.89
N ASN A 400 -17.87 19.81 -13.46
CA ASN A 400 -16.54 19.81 -12.86
C ASN A 400 -15.70 20.98 -13.39
N SER A 401 -14.49 21.12 -12.83
CA SER A 401 -13.53 22.16 -13.20
C SER A 401 -12.70 21.88 -14.47
N ASP A 402 -12.87 20.72 -15.13
CA ASP A 402 -12.06 20.24 -16.27
C ASP A 402 -10.53 20.26 -16.02
N THR A 403 -10.09 20.26 -14.77
CA THR A 403 -8.67 20.37 -14.38
C THR A 403 -8.34 19.51 -13.17
N LEU A 404 -7.12 18.97 -13.13
CA LEU A 404 -6.62 18.20 -12.00
C LEU A 404 -5.90 19.08 -10.99
N SER A 405 -5.97 18.69 -9.72
CA SER A 405 -5.33 19.40 -8.62
C SER A 405 -3.82 19.22 -8.67
N ARG A 406 -3.10 20.34 -8.79
CA ARG A 406 -1.64 20.36 -8.82
C ARG A 406 -1.07 21.07 -7.60
N ILE A 407 -0.15 20.41 -6.92
CA ILE A 407 0.42 20.83 -5.65
C ILE A 407 1.92 21.10 -5.84
N GLN A 408 2.37 22.33 -5.64
CA GLN A 408 3.81 22.62 -5.71
C GLN A 408 4.54 22.02 -4.49
N SER A 409 5.86 21.87 -4.61
CA SER A 409 6.71 21.47 -3.49
C SER A 409 6.46 22.37 -2.26
N GLY A 410 6.24 21.74 -1.11
CA GLY A 410 5.96 22.38 0.17
C GLY A 410 4.57 22.98 0.32
N GLN A 411 3.69 22.86 -0.68
CA GLN A 411 2.31 23.35 -0.60
C GLN A 411 1.36 22.28 -0.06
N GLN A 412 0.23 22.75 0.46
CA GLN A 412 -0.87 21.91 0.90
C GLN A 412 -1.98 21.86 -0.13
N LEU A 413 -2.70 20.74 -0.15
CA LEU A 413 -4.00 20.58 -0.78
C LEU A 413 -5.01 20.29 0.31
N GLY A 414 -6.00 21.16 0.45
CA GLY A 414 -7.22 20.86 1.21
C GLY A 414 -8.16 20.05 0.35
N LEU A 415 -8.76 19.01 0.92
CA LEU A 415 -9.75 18.14 0.29
C LEU A 415 -11.01 18.15 1.13
N SER A 416 -12.15 18.12 0.45
CA SER A 416 -13.47 18.17 1.07
C SER A 416 -14.40 17.24 0.30
N MET A 417 -15.14 16.43 1.06
CA MET A 417 -16.13 15.48 0.57
C MET A 417 -17.45 15.78 1.27
N TYR A 418 -18.52 16.02 0.52
CA TYR A 418 -19.82 16.37 1.07
C TYR A 418 -20.93 15.54 0.41
N GLU A 419 -21.90 15.04 1.15
CA GLU A 419 -21.75 14.46 2.49
C GLU A 419 -21.93 12.96 2.44
N PHE A 420 -21.41 12.24 3.42
CA PHE A 420 -21.59 10.80 3.48
C PHE A 420 -23.01 10.44 3.96
N TYR A 421 -23.60 9.46 3.29
CA TYR A 421 -24.94 8.92 3.60
C TYR A 421 -24.92 7.39 3.69
N GLU A 422 -25.79 6.84 4.55
CA GLU A 422 -25.96 5.39 4.78
C GLU A 422 -27.29 4.85 4.22
N GLU A 423 -27.32 3.56 3.86
CA GLU A 423 -28.49 2.90 3.25
C GLU A 423 -29.72 2.93 4.17
N GLY A 424 -30.78 3.66 3.77
CA GLY A 424 -32.04 3.77 4.52
C GLY A 424 -33.00 2.57 4.41
N GLY A 425 -32.55 1.44 3.85
CA GLY A 425 -33.30 0.18 3.75
C GLY A 425 -33.70 -0.26 2.34
N LYS A 426 -33.23 0.42 1.28
CA LYS A 426 -33.21 -0.06 -0.12
C LYS A 426 -32.06 0.57 -0.91
N ARG A 427 -31.26 -0.26 -1.58
CA ARG A 427 -30.12 0.13 -2.45
C ARG A 427 -30.43 1.17 -3.55
N PHE A 428 -31.71 1.40 -3.88
CA PHE A 428 -32.20 2.43 -4.80
C PHE A 428 -33.69 2.73 -4.54
N PRO A 429 -34.17 3.99 -4.65
CA PRO A 429 -33.41 5.23 -4.90
C PRO A 429 -32.75 5.78 -3.62
N TYR A 430 -31.72 6.61 -3.82
CA TYR A 430 -30.94 7.30 -2.78
C TYR A 430 -31.74 8.30 -1.94
N ASP A 431 -32.97 8.65 -2.37
CA ASP A 431 -33.92 9.55 -1.70
C ASP A 431 -34.38 9.14 -0.29
N GLN A 432 -33.93 7.99 0.20
CA GLN A 432 -34.25 7.45 1.52
C GLN A 432 -33.02 7.25 2.40
N ASN A 433 -31.83 7.55 1.89
CA ASN A 433 -30.62 7.42 2.67
C ASN A 433 -30.59 8.45 3.80
N ASN A 434 -29.86 8.09 4.85
CA ASN A 434 -29.73 8.94 6.02
C ASN A 434 -28.32 9.52 6.02
N ASN A 435 -28.25 10.84 6.13
CA ASN A 435 -26.99 11.51 6.42
C ASN A 435 -26.36 10.89 7.69
N ILE A 436 -25.05 10.67 7.71
CA ILE A 436 -24.33 10.10 8.85
C ILE A 436 -23.42 11.15 9.48
N ASN A 437 -23.18 11.07 10.80
CA ASN A 437 -22.13 11.89 11.41
C ASN A 437 -20.79 11.19 11.20
N MET A 438 -19.88 11.79 10.44
CA MET A 438 -18.55 11.21 10.17
C MET A 438 -17.56 11.39 11.33
N SER A 439 -17.93 12.14 12.39
CA SER A 439 -17.11 12.25 13.59
C SER A 439 -16.97 10.90 14.28
N GLY A 440 -15.73 10.39 14.34
CA GLY A 440 -15.41 9.09 14.92
C GLY A 440 -15.54 7.90 13.96
N GLU A 441 -16.03 8.10 12.73
CA GLU A 441 -16.09 7.06 11.70
C GLU A 441 -14.73 6.91 11.00
N GLN A 442 -14.35 5.68 10.63
CA GLN A 442 -13.09 5.44 9.93
C GLN A 442 -13.27 5.58 8.41
N LEU A 443 -12.34 6.29 7.78
CA LEU A 443 -12.30 6.51 6.34
C LEU A 443 -10.88 6.26 5.81
N THR A 444 -10.77 5.46 4.76
CA THR A 444 -9.52 5.25 4.03
C THR A 444 -9.56 6.04 2.72
N ILE A 445 -8.54 6.85 2.46
CA ILE A 445 -8.37 7.60 1.22
C ILE A 445 -7.06 7.19 0.55
N THR A 446 -7.10 6.78 -0.72
CA THR A 446 -5.90 6.58 -1.53
C THR A 446 -5.80 7.65 -2.59
N LEU A 447 -4.72 8.43 -2.61
CA LEU A 447 -4.42 9.36 -3.70
C LEU A 447 -3.38 8.75 -4.63
N VAL A 448 -3.67 8.74 -5.93
CA VAL A 448 -2.68 8.48 -6.98
C VAL A 448 -2.30 9.82 -7.61
N TYR A 449 -1.01 10.02 -7.85
CA TYR A 449 -0.50 11.27 -8.38
C TYR A 449 0.65 11.06 -9.35
N GLU A 450 0.78 12.00 -10.28
CA GLU A 450 1.82 12.03 -11.30
C GLU A 450 2.77 13.20 -11.11
N PHE A 451 4.05 12.95 -11.40
CA PHE A 451 5.13 13.93 -11.46
C PHE A 451 5.28 14.48 -12.88
N ASP A 452 6.02 15.59 -13.04
CA ASP A 452 6.23 16.24 -14.35
C ASP A 452 7.00 15.39 -15.36
N ASP A 453 7.77 14.42 -14.87
CA ASP A 453 8.50 13.46 -15.71
C ASP A 453 7.62 12.29 -16.19
N GLY A 454 6.35 12.24 -15.77
CA GLY A 454 5.38 11.20 -16.11
C GLY A 454 5.47 9.94 -15.26
N THR A 455 6.27 9.94 -14.20
CA THR A 455 6.19 8.89 -13.16
C THR A 455 4.96 9.09 -12.30
N ALA A 456 4.42 8.00 -11.75
CA ALA A 456 3.25 8.01 -10.89
C ALA A 456 3.57 7.29 -9.58
N ASP A 457 2.93 7.72 -8.51
CA ASP A 457 3.03 7.13 -7.18
C ASP A 457 1.65 7.21 -6.50
N SER A 458 1.47 6.50 -5.39
CA SER A 458 0.22 6.52 -4.62
C SER A 458 0.46 6.55 -3.12
N THR A 459 -0.49 7.10 -2.38
CA THR A 459 -0.43 7.14 -0.92
C THR A 459 -1.81 6.94 -0.33
N THR A 460 -1.90 6.02 0.64
CA THR A 460 -3.13 5.69 1.35
C THR A 460 -3.09 6.27 2.76
N TYR A 461 -4.17 6.93 3.15
CA TYR A 461 -4.37 7.55 4.45
C TYR A 461 -5.57 6.92 5.13
N GLN A 462 -5.42 6.44 6.35
CA GLN A 462 -6.55 6.15 7.22
C GLN A 462 -6.77 7.33 8.15
N MET A 463 -8.01 7.79 8.24
CA MET A 463 -8.38 8.92 9.08
C MET A 463 -9.66 8.64 9.85
N THR A 464 -9.78 9.29 11.00
CA THR A 464 -10.99 9.33 11.81
C THR A 464 -11.30 10.78 12.07
N PRO A 465 -12.25 11.39 11.33
CA PRO A 465 -12.59 12.80 11.50
C PRO A 465 -13.00 13.09 12.94
N SER A 466 -12.49 14.17 13.52
CA SER A 466 -12.79 14.54 14.91
C SER A 466 -14.15 15.21 15.06
#